data_AF-A0A0F9KKL3-F1
#
_entry.id   AF-A0A0F9KKL3-F1
#
_cell.length_a   1.000
_cell.length_b   1.000
_cell.length_c   1.000
_cell.angle_alpha   90.00
_cell.angle_beta   90.00
_cell.angle_gamma   90.00
#
_symmetry.space_group_name_H-M   'P 1'
#
loop_
_entity.id
_entity.type
_entity.pdbx_description
1 polymer ?
#
loop_
_entity_poly.entity_id
_entity_poly.type
_entity_poly.pdbx_seq_one_letter_code
_entity_poly.pdbx_strand_id
1 'polypeptide(L)'
;MEDFKYSDKLFYITSHGIKRFVNKKFKMSVQKTCPVCKQHPYELISLNSLNERLHGITISHDGRYIDKICKFCRKKAEKELKKKGSASLLGDGFEILIFGYIKYLNEIKKNLHLSKSFLDQAVNFIRHQYLAWETQIDNENKMKYYFASIIMLFRERDMHDEEELLINFIQEHHSNVTMNDINDVIEEIGKWCQDRGNYKPFN
;
A
#
# COMPACT_ATOMS: atom_id res chain seq x y z
N MET A 1 1.25 2.52 34.74
CA MET A 1 0.93 3.46 33.65
C MET A 1 1.33 2.79 32.36
N GLU A 2 0.37 2.48 31.48
CA GLU A 2 0.66 1.96 30.14
C GLU A 2 0.71 3.14 29.17
N ASP A 3 1.82 3.26 28.43
CA ASP A 3 2.00 4.31 27.42
C ASP A 3 1.18 3.99 26.17
N PHE A 4 0.16 4.79 25.89
CA PHE A 4 -0.67 4.68 24.69
C PHE A 4 -0.07 5.51 23.56
N LYS A 5 0.16 4.90 22.40
CA LYS A 5 0.45 5.63 21.15
C LYS A 5 -0.82 5.67 20.29
N TYR A 6 -1.13 6.85 19.76
CA TYR A 6 -2.29 7.11 18.91
C TYR A 6 -1.85 7.17 17.44
N SER A 7 -2.68 6.68 16.51
CA SER A 7 -2.44 6.71 15.07
C SER A 7 -3.70 7.24 14.37
N ASP A 8 -3.54 8.28 13.55
CA ASP A 8 -4.65 9.12 13.09
C ASP A 8 -5.39 8.61 11.83
N LYS A 9 -5.01 7.49 11.20
CA LYS A 9 -5.64 7.05 9.95
C LYS A 9 -5.68 5.52 9.80
N LEU A 10 -6.87 4.92 9.98
CA LEU A 10 -7.13 3.48 9.74
C LEU A 10 -8.42 3.25 8.92
N PHE A 11 -8.36 2.31 7.98
CA PHE A 11 -9.48 1.87 7.15
C PHE A 11 -9.95 0.48 7.58
N TYR A 12 -11.25 0.19 7.47
CA TYR A 12 -11.77 -1.18 7.61
C TYR A 12 -12.73 -1.50 6.46
N ILE A 13 -12.77 -2.78 6.08
CA ILE A 13 -13.64 -3.31 5.04
C ILE A 13 -14.80 -4.04 5.72
N THR A 14 -16.02 -3.66 5.38
CA THR A 14 -17.23 -4.42 5.75
C THR A 14 -17.73 -5.21 4.55
N SER A 15 -18.67 -6.12 4.77
CA SER A 15 -19.42 -6.80 3.68
C SER A 15 -20.15 -5.84 2.72
N HIS A 16 -20.15 -4.53 3.01
CA HIS A 16 -20.82 -3.47 2.23
C HIS A 16 -19.82 -2.42 1.70
N GLY A 17 -18.52 -2.72 1.65
CA GLY A 17 -17.47 -1.84 1.12
C GLY A 17 -16.46 -1.31 2.16
N ILE A 18 -15.48 -0.52 1.69
CA ILE A 18 -14.45 0.11 2.53
C ILE A 18 -15.04 1.35 3.20
N LYS A 19 -15.13 1.37 4.53
CA LYS A 19 -15.51 2.57 5.29
C LYS A 19 -14.29 3.20 5.94
N ARG A 20 -14.12 4.49 5.66
CA ARG A 20 -13.09 5.34 6.24
C ARG A 20 -13.56 5.79 7.63
N PHE A 21 -12.73 5.66 8.66
CA PHE A 21 -13.03 6.33 9.92
C PHE A 21 -12.70 7.82 9.82
N VAL A 22 -13.69 8.64 10.10
CA VAL A 22 -13.49 9.95 10.71
C VAL A 22 -13.65 9.72 12.21
N ASN A 23 -12.59 9.91 13.00
CA ASN A 23 -12.61 10.01 14.46
C ASN A 23 -13.33 8.90 15.25
N LYS A 24 -12.78 7.67 15.31
CA LYS A 24 -13.03 6.78 16.45
C LYS A 24 -11.73 6.41 17.15
N LYS A 25 -11.71 6.60 18.48
CA LYS A 25 -10.59 6.29 19.37
C LYS A 25 -10.39 4.76 19.39
N PHE A 26 -9.35 4.27 18.73
CA PHE A 26 -8.94 2.87 18.80
C PHE A 26 -8.03 2.64 20.01
N LYS A 27 -8.35 1.63 20.83
CA LYS A 27 -7.41 1.16 21.85
C LYS A 27 -6.37 0.26 21.18
N MET A 28 -5.14 0.74 21.07
CA MET A 28 -4.01 -0.13 20.76
C MET A 28 -3.78 -1.06 21.96
N SER A 29 -3.95 -2.37 21.78
CA SER A 29 -3.58 -3.33 22.82
C SER A 29 -2.07 -3.51 22.82
N VAL A 30 -1.44 -3.47 24.00
CA VAL A 30 -0.04 -3.89 24.15
C VAL A 30 0.00 -5.41 23.94
N GLN A 31 0.29 -5.85 22.72
CA GLN A 31 0.25 -7.26 22.36
C GLN A 31 1.49 -7.99 22.90
N LYS A 32 1.29 -8.96 23.80
CA LYS A 32 2.35 -9.88 24.28
C LYS A 32 2.37 -11.21 23.52
N THR A 33 1.28 -11.53 22.82
CA THR A 33 1.05 -12.74 22.03
C THR A 33 0.75 -12.39 20.58
N CYS A 34 1.06 -13.29 19.65
CA CYS A 34 0.54 -13.19 18.29
C CYS A 34 -0.98 -13.30 18.32
N PRO A 35 -1.74 -12.34 17.78
CA PRO A 35 -3.20 -12.40 17.82
C PRO A 35 -3.76 -13.51 16.92
N VAL A 36 -3.02 -13.93 15.88
CA VAL A 36 -3.46 -14.96 14.92
C VAL A 36 -3.29 -16.37 15.50
N CYS A 37 -2.11 -16.71 16.02
CA CYS A 37 -1.82 -18.06 16.50
C CYS A 37 -1.79 -18.21 18.03
N LYS A 38 -2.02 -17.13 18.79
CA LYS A 38 -2.02 -17.08 20.26
C LYS A 38 -0.70 -17.55 20.94
N GLN A 39 0.41 -17.67 20.20
CA GLN A 39 1.73 -18.09 20.73
C GLN A 39 2.54 -16.93 21.35
N HIS A 40 3.26 -17.22 22.45
CA HIS A 40 4.28 -16.38 23.13
C HIS A 40 5.70 -16.96 22.94
N PRO A 41 6.80 -16.17 22.92
CA PRO A 41 7.01 -14.85 22.36
C PRO A 41 8.00 -14.98 21.19
N TYR A 42 7.51 -15.24 19.98
CA TYR A 42 8.27 -14.86 18.81
C TYR A 42 8.08 -13.36 18.65
N GLU A 43 9.18 -12.61 18.65
CA GLU A 43 9.27 -11.20 18.30
C GLU A 43 8.11 -10.79 17.38
N LEU A 44 7.23 -9.93 17.90
CA LEU A 44 6.07 -9.45 17.17
C LEU A 44 6.54 -8.40 16.17
N ILE A 45 6.39 -8.71 14.89
CA ILE A 45 6.87 -7.86 13.81
C ILE A 45 5.69 -7.09 13.23
N SER A 46 5.93 -5.82 12.89
CA SER A 46 4.93 -4.99 12.23
C SER A 46 4.52 -5.62 10.89
N LEU A 47 3.22 -5.68 10.66
CA LEU A 47 2.59 -5.98 9.38
C LEU A 47 2.70 -4.82 8.39
N ASN A 48 2.88 -3.59 8.88
CA ASN A 48 2.85 -2.36 8.11
C ASN A 48 4.23 -1.66 8.19
N SER A 49 5.29 -2.41 7.89
CA SER A 49 6.66 -1.90 7.82
C SER A 49 6.93 -1.29 6.44
N LEU A 50 7.37 -0.03 6.39
CA LEU A 50 7.75 0.65 5.13
C LEU A 50 8.86 -0.09 4.35
N ASN A 51 9.64 -0.93 5.03
CA ASN A 51 10.71 -1.71 4.41
C ASN A 51 10.26 -3.09 3.93
N GLU A 52 9.06 -3.53 4.30
CA GLU A 52 8.64 -4.91 4.11
C GLU A 52 7.33 -4.94 3.34
N ARG A 53 7.32 -5.76 2.28
CA ARG A 53 6.37 -5.80 1.17
C ARG A 53 4.91 -6.11 1.54
N LEU A 54 4.50 -5.98 2.79
CA LEU A 54 3.20 -6.41 3.31
C LEU A 54 2.46 -5.19 3.86
N HIS A 55 1.17 -5.12 3.53
CA HIS A 55 0.23 -4.22 4.17
C HIS A 55 -0.94 -5.01 4.71
N GLY A 56 -1.16 -4.93 6.03
CA GLY A 56 -2.26 -5.59 6.71
C GLY A 56 -3.44 -4.64 6.90
N ILE A 57 -4.62 -5.05 6.45
CA ILE A 57 -5.91 -4.46 6.83
C ILE A 57 -6.57 -5.42 7.81
N THR A 58 -6.81 -4.98 9.05
CA THR A 58 -7.55 -5.76 10.04
C THR A 58 -9.06 -5.52 9.88
N ILE A 59 -9.80 -6.61 9.66
CA ILE A 59 -11.25 -6.66 9.68
C ILE A 59 -11.64 -7.37 10.98
N SER A 60 -12.11 -6.62 11.98
CA SER A 60 -12.49 -7.17 13.29
C SER A 60 -13.94 -6.79 13.60
N HIS A 61 -14.67 -7.71 14.23
CA HIS A 61 -16.06 -7.47 14.68
C HIS A 61 -16.14 -6.48 15.85
N ASP A 62 -15.05 -6.26 16.56
CA ASP A 62 -14.99 -5.48 17.80
C ASP A 62 -14.05 -4.27 17.75
N GLY A 63 -13.62 -3.87 16.55
CA GLY A 63 -12.75 -2.71 16.36
C GLY A 63 -11.34 -2.90 16.92
N ARG A 64 -10.82 -4.12 17.01
CA ARG A 64 -9.41 -4.37 17.32
C ARG A 64 -8.55 -4.12 16.07
N TYR A 65 -7.56 -3.24 16.20
CA TYR A 65 -6.52 -3.06 15.19
C TYR A 65 -5.33 -3.98 15.49
N ILE A 66 -4.84 -4.69 14.48
CA ILE A 66 -3.67 -5.56 14.59
C ILE A 66 -2.57 -5.02 13.70
N ASP A 67 -1.57 -4.42 14.33
CA ASP A 67 -0.38 -3.91 13.66
C ASP A 67 0.76 -4.92 13.63
N LYS A 68 0.78 -5.90 14.54
CA LYS A 68 1.89 -6.85 14.68
C LYS A 68 1.42 -8.31 14.74
N ILE A 69 2.22 -9.19 14.15
CA ILE A 69 2.04 -10.64 14.21
C ILE A 69 3.39 -11.32 14.43
N CYS A 70 3.38 -12.60 14.83
CA CYS A 70 4.63 -13.34 14.92
C CYS A 70 5.23 -13.61 13.53
N LYS A 71 6.56 -13.81 13.52
CA LYS A 71 7.34 -14.18 12.33
C LYS A 71 6.78 -15.40 11.58
N PHE A 72 6.20 -16.37 12.27
CA PHE A 72 5.60 -17.55 11.65
C PHE A 72 4.36 -17.20 10.82
N CYS A 73 3.37 -16.52 11.43
CA CYS A 73 2.17 -16.07 10.74
C CYS A 73 2.52 -15.14 9.57
N ARG A 74 3.54 -14.30 9.75
CA ARG A 74 4.04 -13.45 8.67
C ARG A 74 4.62 -14.26 7.52
N LYS A 75 5.50 -15.24 7.78
CA LYS A 75 6.03 -16.13 6.74
C LYS A 75 4.91 -16.90 6.01
N LYS A 76 3.86 -17.29 6.72
CA LYS A 76 2.68 -17.93 6.12
C LYS A 76 2.00 -16.98 5.13
N ALA A 77 1.75 -15.75 5.56
CA ALA A 77 1.19 -14.70 4.70
C ALA A 77 2.09 -14.40 3.49
N GLU A 78 3.40 -14.30 3.66
CA GLU A 78 4.34 -14.08 2.56
C GLU A 78 4.31 -15.22 1.52
N LYS A 79 4.18 -16.47 1.97
CA LYS A 79 4.04 -17.62 1.06
C LYS A 79 2.74 -17.58 0.27
N GLU A 80 1.63 -17.24 0.92
CA GLU A 80 0.33 -17.12 0.26
C GLU A 80 0.31 -15.94 -0.72
N LEU A 81 0.88 -14.80 -0.30
CA LEU A 81 1.02 -13.61 -1.15
C LEU A 81 1.82 -13.93 -2.42
N LYS A 82 2.92 -14.68 -2.30
CA LYS A 82 3.71 -15.12 -3.47
C LYS A 82 2.92 -16.01 -4.43
N LYS A 83 1.96 -16.79 -3.93
CA LYS A 83 1.17 -17.73 -4.73
C LYS A 83 -0.07 -17.08 -5.34
N LYS A 84 -0.76 -16.21 -4.61
CA LYS A 84 -2.10 -15.73 -4.95
C LYS A 84 -2.20 -14.20 -5.12
N GLY A 85 -1.14 -13.45 -4.83
CA GLY A 85 -1.16 -11.98 -4.84
C GLY A 85 -1.81 -11.34 -3.61
N SER A 86 -2.49 -12.14 -2.80
CA SER A 86 -3.11 -11.75 -1.53
C SER A 86 -2.94 -12.88 -0.51
N ALA A 87 -3.04 -12.53 0.77
CA ALA A 87 -3.08 -13.50 1.86
C ALA A 87 -4.10 -13.08 2.90
N SER A 88 -4.72 -14.03 3.59
CA SER A 88 -5.56 -13.73 4.75
C SER A 88 -5.11 -14.52 5.97
N LEU A 89 -5.05 -13.85 7.11
CA LEU A 89 -4.78 -14.48 8.40
C LEU A 89 -6.03 -14.38 9.26
N LEU A 90 -6.65 -15.53 9.52
CA LEU A 90 -7.82 -15.63 10.38
C LEU A 90 -7.37 -15.74 11.83
N GLY A 91 -7.98 -14.94 12.70
CA GLY A 91 -7.90 -15.10 14.13
C GLY A 91 -9.29 -15.10 14.75
N ASP A 92 -9.31 -15.14 16.08
CA ASP A 92 -10.55 -15.26 16.84
C ASP A 92 -11.33 -13.93 16.82
N GLY A 93 -12.41 -13.88 16.03
CA GLY A 93 -13.24 -12.69 15.86
C GLY A 93 -12.67 -11.62 14.92
N PHE A 94 -11.62 -11.95 14.15
CA PHE A 94 -11.03 -11.03 13.17
C PHE A 94 -10.37 -11.76 11.99
N GLU A 95 -10.19 -11.03 10.89
CA GLU A 95 -9.39 -11.40 9.73
C GLU A 95 -8.37 -10.29 9.44
N ILE A 96 -7.15 -10.66 9.05
CA ILE A 96 -6.15 -9.73 8.55
C ILE A 96 -5.96 -10.03 7.06
N LEU A 97 -6.43 -9.12 6.21
CA LEU A 97 -6.14 -9.16 4.78
C LEU A 97 -4.77 -8.53 4.54
N ILE A 98 -3.88 -9.28 3.88
CA ILE A 98 -2.52 -8.87 3.61
C ILE A 98 -2.34 -8.70 2.11
N PHE A 99 -1.91 -7.50 1.74
CA PHE A 99 -1.66 -7.10 0.36
C PHE A 99 -0.18 -6.85 0.16
N GLY A 100 0.29 -7.17 -1.04
CA GLY A 100 1.66 -6.89 -1.44
C GLY A 100 1.85 -5.41 -1.72
N TYR A 101 3.01 -4.87 -1.36
CA TYR A 101 3.62 -3.80 -2.16
C TYR A 101 3.68 -4.29 -3.62
N ILE A 102 3.48 -3.41 -4.61
CA ILE A 102 3.49 -3.83 -6.02
C ILE A 102 4.72 -4.70 -6.26
N LYS A 103 4.49 -5.97 -6.62
CA LYS A 103 5.53 -7.00 -6.80
C LYS A 103 6.72 -6.47 -7.62
N TYR A 104 6.40 -5.63 -8.59
CA TYR A 104 7.28 -5.05 -9.59
C TYR A 104 8.06 -3.81 -9.14
N LEU A 105 7.74 -3.14 -8.02
CA LEU A 105 8.50 -1.94 -7.62
C LEU A 105 9.98 -2.22 -7.34
N ASN A 106 10.28 -3.39 -6.78
CA ASN A 106 11.68 -3.80 -6.59
C ASN A 106 12.36 -4.25 -7.89
N GLU A 107 11.59 -4.72 -8.87
CA GLU A 107 12.10 -5.10 -10.19
C GLU A 107 12.37 -3.83 -11.00
N ILE A 108 11.42 -2.89 -11.04
CA ILE A 108 11.57 -1.53 -11.58
C ILE A 108 12.78 -0.84 -10.95
N LYS A 109 12.89 -0.84 -9.62
CA LYS A 109 14.05 -0.27 -8.93
C LYS A 109 15.38 -0.82 -9.44
N LYS A 110 15.45 -2.15 -9.63
CA LYS A 110 16.67 -2.83 -10.04
C LYS A 110 16.98 -2.60 -11.51
N ASN A 111 15.98 -2.73 -12.37
CA ASN A 111 16.12 -2.62 -13.82
C ASN A 111 16.41 -1.17 -14.26
N LEU A 112 15.81 -0.20 -13.58
CA LEU A 112 15.98 1.23 -13.89
C LEU A 112 17.02 1.90 -12.96
N HIS A 113 17.74 1.14 -12.13
CA HIS A 113 18.75 1.66 -11.20
C HIS A 113 18.28 2.81 -10.29
N LEU A 114 16.99 2.84 -9.96
CA LEU A 114 16.39 3.94 -9.20
C LEU A 114 16.77 3.91 -7.73
N SER A 115 16.92 5.10 -7.14
CA SER A 115 17.09 5.22 -5.69
C SER A 115 15.80 4.81 -4.97
N LYS A 116 15.94 4.32 -3.73
CA LYS A 116 14.77 4.01 -2.89
C LYS A 116 13.92 5.26 -2.64
N SER A 117 14.58 6.39 -2.37
CA SER A 117 13.92 7.67 -2.11
C SER A 117 13.02 8.11 -3.27
N PHE A 118 13.48 7.90 -4.50
CA PHE A 118 12.70 8.22 -5.71
C PHE A 118 11.37 7.44 -5.76
N LEU A 119 11.44 6.12 -5.59
CA LEU A 119 10.24 5.29 -5.60
C LEU A 119 9.33 5.57 -4.40
N ASP A 120 9.91 5.83 -3.23
CA ASP A 120 9.15 6.16 -2.03
C ASP A 120 8.36 7.46 -2.25
N GLN A 121 8.91 8.48 -2.92
CA GLN A 121 8.19 9.72 -3.24
C GLN A 121 6.95 9.45 -4.10
N ALA A 122 7.09 8.76 -5.23
CA ALA A 122 5.97 8.43 -6.12
C ALA A 122 4.90 7.58 -5.40
N VAL A 123 5.32 6.55 -4.66
CA VAL A 123 4.39 5.66 -3.96
C VAL A 123 3.67 6.38 -2.81
N ASN A 124 4.37 7.24 -2.08
CA ASN A 124 3.78 7.98 -0.97
C ASN A 124 2.75 9.01 -1.43
N PHE A 125 2.95 9.64 -2.61
CA PHE A 125 1.94 10.51 -3.21
C PHE A 125 0.60 9.79 -3.37
N ILE A 126 0.60 8.63 -4.04
CA ILE A 126 -0.62 7.83 -4.25
C ILE A 126 -1.23 7.37 -2.92
N ARG A 127 -0.41 6.87 -1.99
CA ARG A 127 -0.90 6.25 -0.76
C ARG A 127 -1.44 7.24 0.27
N HIS A 128 -0.74 8.35 0.45
CA HIS A 128 -0.95 9.23 1.59
C HIS A 128 -1.64 10.54 1.24
N GLN A 129 -1.53 10.99 -0.01
CA GLN A 129 -2.12 12.25 -0.43
C GLN A 129 -3.35 11.97 -1.30
N TYR A 130 -3.19 11.22 -2.38
CA TYR A 130 -4.29 10.95 -3.31
C TYR A 130 -5.41 10.09 -2.69
N LEU A 131 -5.10 8.85 -2.28
CA LEU A 131 -6.07 7.93 -1.68
C LEU A 131 -6.62 8.39 -0.34
N ALA A 132 -5.81 9.11 0.43
CA ALA A 132 -6.24 9.62 1.72
C ALA A 132 -7.08 10.88 1.57
N TRP A 133 -7.29 11.47 0.40
CA TRP A 133 -8.09 12.68 0.28
C TRP A 133 -9.48 12.33 -0.22
N GLU A 134 -9.61 11.57 -1.31
CA GLU A 134 -10.92 11.39 -1.95
C GLU A 134 -11.19 10.03 -2.58
N THR A 135 -10.21 9.38 -3.19
CA THR A 135 -10.51 8.34 -4.18
C THR A 135 -10.49 6.94 -3.59
N GLN A 136 -11.60 6.21 -3.70
CA GLN A 136 -11.61 4.75 -3.54
C GLN A 136 -11.15 4.12 -4.86
N ILE A 137 -9.84 3.86 -4.98
CA ILE A 137 -9.31 3.14 -6.15
C ILE A 137 -9.47 1.65 -5.92
N ASP A 138 -10.12 0.97 -6.86
CA ASP A 138 -10.21 -0.48 -6.88
C ASP A 138 -8.82 -1.11 -6.89
N ASN A 139 -8.67 -2.24 -6.18
CA ASN A 139 -7.37 -2.90 -6.05
C ASN A 139 -6.74 -3.23 -7.41
N GLU A 140 -7.56 -3.54 -8.41
CA GLU A 140 -7.14 -3.86 -9.78
C GLU A 140 -6.53 -2.65 -10.50
N ASN A 141 -6.99 -1.44 -10.19
CA ASN A 141 -6.53 -0.21 -10.83
C ASN A 141 -5.35 0.43 -10.10
N LYS A 142 -5.10 0.11 -8.82
CA LYS A 142 -4.01 0.72 -8.02
C LYS A 142 -2.65 0.68 -8.71
N MET A 143 -2.35 -0.39 -9.44
CA MET A 143 -1.09 -0.52 -10.17
C MET A 143 -0.91 0.59 -11.21
N LYS A 144 -1.97 0.94 -11.96
CA LYS A 144 -1.95 2.00 -12.97
C LYS A 144 -1.59 3.35 -12.35
N TYR A 145 -2.14 3.66 -11.18
CA TYR A 145 -1.82 4.90 -10.44
C TYR A 145 -0.39 4.98 -9.97
N TYR A 146 0.20 3.86 -9.55
CA TYR A 146 1.60 3.84 -9.19
C TYR A 146 2.51 4.03 -10.41
N PHE A 147 2.21 3.40 -11.56
CA PHE A 147 2.95 3.65 -12.80
C PHE A 147 2.81 5.10 -13.26
N ALA A 148 1.59 5.62 -13.28
CA ALA A 148 1.31 7.02 -13.59
C ALA A 148 2.13 7.97 -12.70
N SER A 149 2.13 7.74 -11.38
CA SER A 149 2.91 8.58 -10.46
C SER A 149 4.42 8.49 -10.67
N ILE A 150 4.96 7.33 -11.03
CA ILE A 150 6.40 7.19 -11.31
C ILE A 150 6.75 7.91 -12.62
N ILE A 151 5.92 7.76 -13.66
CA ILE A 151 6.10 8.45 -14.94
C ILE A 151 6.03 9.96 -14.76
N MET A 152 5.05 10.46 -14.00
CA MET A 152 4.96 11.88 -13.69
C MET A 152 6.22 12.39 -12.97
N LEU A 153 6.78 11.60 -12.05
CA LEU A 153 8.01 11.97 -11.34
C LEU A 153 9.24 11.96 -12.27
N PHE A 154 9.31 11.06 -13.25
CA PHE A 154 10.34 11.11 -14.28
C PHE A 154 10.24 12.37 -15.12
N ARG A 155 9.03 12.71 -15.58
CA ARG A 155 8.77 13.93 -16.35
C ARG A 155 9.11 15.20 -15.59
N GLU A 156 8.81 15.26 -14.29
CA GLU A 156 9.15 16.42 -13.45
C GLU A 156 10.67 16.59 -13.27
N ARG A 157 11.45 15.54 -13.50
CA ARG A 157 12.92 15.53 -13.35
C ARG A 157 13.69 15.39 -14.66
N ASP A 158 13.00 15.53 -15.79
CA ASP A 158 13.56 15.39 -17.14
C ASP A 158 14.31 14.04 -17.35
N MET A 159 13.81 12.97 -16.73
CA MET A 159 14.39 11.61 -16.79
C MET A 159 13.74 10.77 -17.90
N HIS A 160 13.95 11.17 -19.15
CA HIS A 160 13.28 10.57 -20.31
C HIS A 160 13.70 9.12 -20.59
N ASP A 161 14.98 8.78 -20.40
CA ASP A 161 15.50 7.44 -20.64
C ASP A 161 14.87 6.42 -19.68
N GLU A 162 14.75 6.77 -18.40
CA GLU A 162 14.10 5.93 -17.40
C GLU A 162 12.59 5.83 -17.58
N GLU A 163 11.94 6.89 -18.09
CA GLU A 163 10.53 6.84 -18.50
C GLU A 163 10.34 5.78 -19.59
N GLU A 164 11.16 5.80 -20.64
CA GLU A 164 11.08 4.83 -21.74
C GLU A 164 11.32 3.40 -21.26
N LEU A 165 12.32 3.18 -20.40
CA LEU A 165 12.59 1.88 -19.79
C LEU A 165 11.41 1.36 -18.96
N LEU A 166 10.71 2.24 -18.23
CA LEU A 166 9.52 1.85 -17.48
C LEU A 166 8.37 1.48 -18.43
N ILE A 167 8.16 2.24 -19.50
CA ILE A 167 7.12 1.97 -20.49
C ILE A 167 7.34 0.59 -21.12
N ASN A 168 8.57 0.29 -21.53
CA ASN A 168 8.93 -1.01 -22.09
C ASN A 168 8.70 -2.13 -21.07
N PHE A 169 9.11 -1.92 -19.82
CA PHE A 169 8.87 -2.88 -18.73
C PHE A 169 7.37 -3.18 -18.55
N ILE A 170 6.52 -2.15 -18.59
CA ILE A 170 5.06 -2.29 -18.46
C ILE A 170 4.52 -3.13 -19.62
N GLN A 171 4.90 -2.81 -20.85
CA GLN A 171 4.42 -3.54 -22.03
C GLN A 171 4.83 -5.02 -22.03
N GLU A 172 6.04 -5.33 -21.56
CA GLU A 172 6.55 -6.71 -21.47
C GLU A 172 5.89 -7.53 -20.36
N HIS A 173 5.60 -6.92 -19.20
CA HIS A 173 5.19 -7.64 -17.99
C HIS A 173 3.71 -7.49 -17.64
N HIS A 174 3.00 -6.56 -18.29
CA HIS A 174 1.62 -6.18 -18.00
C HIS A 174 0.79 -6.07 -19.29
N SER A 175 0.58 -7.19 -19.97
CA SER A 175 -0.17 -7.26 -21.24
C SER A 175 -1.61 -6.74 -21.19
N ASN A 176 -2.17 -6.59 -19.99
CA ASN A 176 -3.52 -6.07 -19.74
C ASN A 176 -3.54 -4.58 -19.33
N VAL A 177 -2.39 -3.90 -19.32
CA VAL A 177 -2.28 -2.46 -19.00
C VAL A 177 -1.68 -1.76 -20.21
N THR A 178 -2.44 -0.85 -20.81
CA THR A 178 -1.97 -0.05 -21.94
C THR A 178 -1.39 1.28 -21.46
N MET A 179 -0.57 1.92 -22.31
CA MET A 179 -0.12 3.28 -22.02
C MET A 179 -1.26 4.30 -22.04
N ASN A 180 -2.33 4.05 -22.80
CA ASN A 180 -3.53 4.88 -22.76
C ASN A 180 -4.19 4.83 -21.38
N ASP A 181 -4.34 3.62 -20.80
CA ASP A 181 -4.84 3.48 -19.43
C ASP A 181 -4.04 4.28 -18.40
N ILE A 182 -2.71 4.33 -18.59
CA ILE A 182 -1.83 5.05 -17.67
C ILE A 182 -1.92 6.57 -17.91
N ASN A 183 -1.98 7.01 -19.16
CA ASN A 183 -2.14 8.42 -19.51
C ASN A 183 -3.48 8.97 -19.00
N ASP A 184 -4.57 8.20 -19.09
CA ASP A 184 -5.87 8.57 -18.52
C ASP A 184 -5.75 8.84 -17.01
N VAL A 185 -5.00 8.00 -16.30
CA VAL A 185 -4.74 8.16 -14.86
C VAL A 185 -3.82 9.36 -14.58
N ILE A 186 -2.83 9.65 -15.44
CA ILE A 186 -2.00 10.85 -15.32
C ILE A 186 -2.86 12.11 -15.48
N GLU A 187 -3.78 12.14 -16.44
CA GLU A 187 -4.71 13.25 -16.62
C GLU A 187 -5.65 13.41 -15.43
N GLU A 188 -6.16 12.32 -14.87
CA GLU A 188 -6.98 12.31 -13.65
C GLU A 188 -6.22 12.93 -12.47
N ILE A 189 -4.99 12.46 -12.22
CA ILE A 189 -4.12 13.00 -11.17
C ILE A 189 -3.82 14.49 -11.43
N GLY A 190 -3.55 14.86 -12.68
CA GLY A 190 -3.28 16.24 -13.08
C GLY A 190 -4.44 17.19 -12.79
N LYS A 191 -5.66 16.80 -13.16
CA LYS A 191 -6.88 17.57 -12.85
C LYS A 191 -7.06 17.73 -11.34
N TRP A 192 -6.88 16.65 -10.59
CA TRP A 192 -6.95 16.69 -9.13
C TRP A 192 -5.94 17.67 -8.53
N CYS A 193 -4.70 17.68 -9.02
CA CYS A 193 -3.69 18.64 -8.58
C CYS A 193 -4.07 20.09 -8.90
N GLN A 194 -4.65 20.35 -10.08
CA GLN A 194 -5.12 21.68 -10.48
C GLN A 194 -6.25 22.18 -9.58
N ASP A 195 -7.27 21.35 -9.34
CA ASP A 195 -8.42 21.66 -8.48
C ASP A 195 -7.99 22.00 -7.04
N ARG A 196 -6.80 21.56 -6.62
CA ARG A 196 -6.18 21.83 -5.32
C ARG A 196 -5.24 23.04 -5.31
N GLY A 197 -5.44 23.97 -6.24
CA GLY A 197 -4.63 25.19 -6.31
C GLY A 197 -3.24 24.92 -6.89
N ASN A 198 -3.16 24.08 -7.92
CA ASN A 198 -1.92 23.64 -8.56
C ASN A 198 -0.96 22.95 -7.60
N TYR A 199 -1.49 21.97 -6.87
CA TYR A 199 -0.72 21.11 -6.00
C TYR A 199 0.43 20.44 -6.77
N LYS A 200 1.62 20.45 -6.17
CA LYS A 200 2.81 19.83 -6.75
C LYS A 200 3.03 18.47 -6.08
N PRO A 201 2.76 17.34 -6.76
CA PRO A 201 2.72 16.03 -6.12
C PRO A 201 4.04 15.56 -5.53
N PHE A 202 5.17 16.14 -5.97
CA PHE A 202 6.51 15.70 -5.61
C PHE A 202 7.39 16.80 -4.99
N ASN A 203 6.81 17.97 -4.63
CA ASN A 203 7.51 19.08 -3.96
C ASN A 203 7.03 19.30 -2.52
#